data_AF-Q9RR69-F1
#
_entry.id   AF-Q9RR69-F1
#
_cell.length_a   1.000
_cell.length_b   1.000
_cell.length_c   1.000
_cell.angle_alpha   90.00
_cell.angle_beta   90.00
_cell.angle_gamma   90.00
#
_symmetry.space_group_name_H-M   'P 1'
#
loop_
_entity.id
_entity.type
_entity.pdbx_description
1 polymer ?
#
loop_
_entity_poly.entity_id
_entity_poly.type
_entity_poly.pdbx_seq_one_letter_code
_entity_poly.pdbx_strand_id
1 'polypeptide(L)'
;MAWNIHPHWSAPLTPKLWLEIATHGLAPQAAERVRAEHLAHLDDAVDAGESVEDVLREWGDPHRANDAFRKAHLTVTDRGLLHPGYALSAAGWRRAVFEESEFGRSGVVVLLPMLFSLFREFFTPNVALMSVLGLVLVVPTLRWFLIAALRLGGLARVLVAWGLSGWGSMVMLLCLALRHPPQGGNDTWGLGLTLTLGLLWFWRLGAALRALHKVESSNAVN
;
A
#
# COMPACT_ATOMS: atom_id res chain seq x y z
N MET A 1 -21.01 -30.39 16.37
CA MET A 1 -21.15 -29.22 17.26
C MET A 1 -20.65 -28.01 16.51
N ALA A 2 -21.56 -27.26 15.89
CA ALA A 2 -21.25 -26.02 15.20
C ALA A 2 -21.23 -24.90 16.24
N TRP A 3 -20.08 -24.25 16.40
CA TRP A 3 -19.95 -23.06 17.24
C TRP A 3 -20.59 -21.88 16.51
N ASN A 4 -21.85 -21.60 16.83
CA ASN A 4 -22.57 -20.39 16.41
C ASN A 4 -22.05 -19.21 17.23
N ILE A 5 -20.92 -18.63 16.81
CA ILE A 5 -20.41 -17.37 17.37
C ILE A 5 -20.87 -16.23 16.45
N HIS A 6 -22.18 -16.00 16.41
CA HIS A 6 -22.71 -14.72 15.97
C HIS A 6 -23.10 -13.97 17.25
N PRO A 7 -22.34 -12.95 17.68
CA PRO A 7 -22.78 -12.08 18.75
C PRO A 7 -24.09 -11.41 18.29
N HIS A 8 -24.99 -11.33 19.24
CA HIS A 8 -26.39 -11.04 19.08
C HIS A 8 -26.54 -9.53 18.81
N TRP A 9 -26.76 -9.15 17.56
CA TRP A 9 -26.99 -7.77 17.12
C TRP A 9 -28.42 -7.30 17.46
N SER A 10 -28.86 -7.49 18.70
CA SER A 10 -30.20 -7.13 19.18
C SER A 10 -30.23 -5.81 19.95
N ALA A 11 -29.12 -5.05 19.98
CA ALA A 11 -29.10 -3.67 20.44
C ALA A 11 -29.54 -2.74 19.30
N PRO A 12 -30.37 -1.71 19.55
CA PRO A 12 -30.67 -0.70 18.53
C PRO A 12 -29.35 -0.09 18.04
N LEU A 13 -29.16 -0.11 16.73
CA LEU A 13 -27.93 0.32 16.11
C LEU A 13 -27.83 1.85 16.27
N THR A 14 -26.96 2.32 17.16
CA THR A 14 -26.78 3.76 17.38
C THR A 14 -26.08 4.40 16.17
N PRO A 15 -26.29 5.71 15.90
CA PRO A 15 -25.58 6.41 14.82
C PRO A 15 -24.06 6.30 14.92
N LYS A 16 -23.53 6.34 16.14
CA LYS A 16 -22.10 6.15 16.40
C LYS A 16 -21.61 4.77 15.97
N LEU A 17 -22.34 3.71 16.33
CA LEU A 17 -21.98 2.33 15.96
C LEU A 17 -22.12 2.10 14.45
N TRP A 18 -23.18 2.64 13.83
CA TRP A 18 -23.35 2.59 12.38
C TRP A 18 -22.15 3.21 11.67
N LEU A 19 -21.76 4.43 12.06
CA LEU A 19 -20.64 5.16 11.46
C LEU A 19 -19.29 4.48 11.71
N GLU A 20 -19.09 3.85 12.86
CA GLU A 20 -17.88 3.09 13.13
C GLU A 20 -17.71 1.93 12.15
N ILE A 21 -18.78 1.18 11.89
CA ILE A 21 -18.79 0.07 10.92
C ILE A 21 -18.65 0.63 9.50
N ALA A 22 -19.44 1.64 9.14
CA ALA A 22 -19.47 2.20 7.80
C ALA A 22 -18.13 2.85 7.40
N THR A 23 -17.38 3.42 8.35
CA THR A 23 -16.07 4.06 8.07
C THR A 23 -14.87 3.16 8.35
N HIS A 24 -15.08 1.91 8.74
CA HIS A 24 -14.00 0.98 9.05
C HIS A 24 -13.05 0.78 7.84
N GLY A 25 -11.74 0.88 8.08
CA GLY A 25 -10.71 0.69 7.04
C GLY A 25 -10.48 1.88 6.09
N LEU A 26 -11.29 2.95 6.21
CA LEU A 26 -11.01 4.22 5.53
C LEU A 26 -9.76 4.89 6.13
N ALA A 27 -9.06 5.70 5.34
CA ALA A 27 -7.98 6.54 5.84
C ALA A 27 -8.54 7.51 6.90
N PRO A 28 -7.81 7.84 7.98
CA PRO A 28 -8.35 8.61 9.11
C PRO A 28 -9.07 9.91 8.71
N GLN A 29 -8.45 10.71 7.84
CA GLN A 29 -9.03 11.96 7.33
C GLN A 29 -10.27 11.77 6.44
N ALA A 30 -10.40 10.61 5.77
CA ALA A 30 -11.59 10.29 4.98
C ALA A 30 -12.71 9.81 5.91
N ALA A 31 -12.38 8.97 6.90
CA ALA A 31 -13.32 8.54 7.93
C ALA A 31 -13.89 9.73 8.72
N GLU A 32 -13.03 10.68 9.11
CA GLU A 32 -13.44 11.91 9.81
C GLU A 32 -14.39 12.76 8.95
N ARG A 33 -14.07 12.97 7.67
CA ARG A 33 -14.93 13.71 6.74
C ARG A 33 -16.31 13.07 6.57
N VAL A 34 -16.34 11.76 6.28
CA VAL A 34 -17.60 11.01 6.12
C VAL A 34 -18.43 11.05 7.40
N ARG A 35 -17.79 10.89 8.57
CA ARG A 35 -18.48 11.00 9.87
C ARG A 35 -19.06 12.39 10.08
N ALA A 36 -18.30 13.44 9.80
CA ALA A 36 -18.75 14.81 9.97
C ALA A 36 -19.95 15.12 9.06
N GLU A 37 -19.90 14.68 7.80
CA GLU A 37 -21.00 14.87 6.84
C GLU A 37 -22.28 14.15 7.26
N HIS A 38 -22.17 12.89 7.70
CA HIS A 38 -23.34 12.12 8.14
C HIS A 38 -23.90 12.63 9.47
N LEU A 39 -23.05 13.09 10.39
CA LEU A 39 -23.52 13.69 11.63
C LEU A 39 -24.20 15.03 11.38
N ALA A 40 -23.69 15.86 10.47
CA ALA A 40 -24.36 17.09 10.07
C ALA A 40 -25.73 16.80 9.44
N HIS A 41 -25.82 15.81 8.54
CA HIS A 41 -27.09 15.42 7.95
C HIS A 41 -28.09 14.86 8.98
N LEU A 42 -27.59 14.11 9.98
CA LEU A 42 -28.42 13.65 11.10
C LEU A 42 -28.96 14.83 11.92
N ASP A 43 -28.10 15.80 12.26
CA ASP A 43 -28.48 16.98 13.02
C ASP A 43 -29.54 17.80 12.25
N ASP A 44 -29.34 18.01 10.95
CA ASP A 44 -30.31 18.70 10.08
C ASP A 44 -31.67 17.98 10.01
N ALA A 45 -31.67 16.64 9.93
CA ALA A 45 -32.88 15.84 9.87
C ALA A 45 -33.64 15.85 11.21
N VAL A 46 -32.92 15.78 12.33
CA VAL A 46 -33.51 15.89 13.66
C VAL A 46 -34.09 17.28 13.90
N ASP A 47 -33.40 18.34 13.46
CA ASP A 47 -33.91 19.72 13.52
C ASP A 47 -35.16 19.91 12.63
N ALA A 48 -35.26 19.17 11.53
CA ALA A 48 -36.46 19.10 10.68
C ALA A 48 -37.61 18.27 11.29
N GLY A 49 -37.37 17.60 12.43
CA GLY A 49 -38.36 16.82 13.17
C GLY A 49 -38.40 15.33 12.81
N GLU A 50 -37.42 14.81 12.07
CA GLU A 50 -37.29 13.38 11.80
C GLU A 50 -36.73 12.63 13.01
N SER A 51 -37.14 11.37 13.17
CA SER A 51 -36.60 10.51 14.24
C SER A 51 -35.24 9.95 13.84
N VAL A 52 -34.35 9.76 14.83
CA VAL A 52 -33.03 9.14 14.61
C VAL A 52 -33.17 7.74 14.01
N GLU A 53 -34.21 6.99 14.40
CA GLU A 53 -34.49 5.66 13.84
C GLU A 53 -34.87 5.68 12.36
N ASP A 54 -35.57 6.73 11.89
CA ASP A 54 -35.96 6.86 10.49
C ASP A 54 -34.76 7.24 9.62
N VAL A 55 -33.93 8.18 10.08
CA VAL A 55 -32.67 8.56 9.41
C VAL A 55 -31.73 7.36 9.30
N LEU A 56 -31.59 6.57 10.37
CA LEU A 56 -30.78 5.34 10.34
C LEU A 56 -31.33 4.28 9.38
N ARG A 57 -32.66 4.20 9.23
CA ARG A 57 -33.29 3.29 8.28
C ARG A 57 -33.01 3.72 6.84
N GLU A 58 -32.97 5.02 6.58
CA GLU A 58 -32.57 5.58 5.29
C GLU A 58 -31.10 5.30 4.97
N TRP A 59 -30.20 5.48 5.94
CA TRP A 59 -28.77 5.13 5.78
C TRP A 59 -28.57 3.64 5.48
N GLY A 60 -29.48 2.79 5.97
CA GLY A 60 -29.54 1.38 5.63
C GLY A 60 -28.42 0.56 6.27
N ASP A 61 -27.89 -0.42 5.53
CA ASP A 61 -26.87 -1.36 6.04
C ASP A 61 -25.47 -0.70 6.08
N PRO A 62 -24.83 -0.58 7.27
CA PRO A 62 -23.51 0.04 7.40
C PRO A 62 -22.41 -0.72 6.66
N HIS A 63 -22.53 -2.03 6.42
CA HIS A 63 -21.54 -2.78 5.65
C HIS A 63 -21.61 -2.44 4.16
N ARG A 64 -22.81 -2.28 3.62
CA ARG A 64 -23.00 -1.82 2.23
C ARG A 64 -22.51 -0.38 2.05
N ALA A 65 -22.78 0.48 3.03
CA ALA A 65 -22.23 1.83 3.05
C ALA A 65 -20.69 1.81 3.10
N ASN A 66 -20.09 0.94 3.92
CA ASN A 66 -18.63 0.75 3.96
C ASN A 66 -18.06 0.39 2.58
N ASP A 67 -18.67 -0.59 1.90
CA ASP A 67 -18.23 -1.00 0.56
C ASP A 67 -18.32 0.14 -0.45
N ALA A 68 -19.35 0.99 -0.36
CA ALA A 68 -19.48 2.19 -1.18
C ALA A 68 -18.40 3.23 -0.83
N PHE A 69 -18.21 3.53 0.45
CA PHE A 69 -17.19 4.49 0.90
C PHE A 69 -15.78 4.04 0.56
N ARG A 70 -15.46 2.75 0.64
CA ARG A 70 -14.14 2.22 0.24
C ARG A 70 -13.89 2.34 -1.26
N LYS A 71 -14.94 2.41 -2.08
CA LYS A 71 -14.81 2.68 -3.53
C LYS A 71 -14.59 4.17 -3.79
N ALA A 72 -15.32 5.04 -3.09
CA ALA A 72 -15.27 6.49 -3.30
C ALA A 72 -14.07 7.17 -2.63
N HIS A 73 -13.69 6.74 -1.43
CA HIS A 73 -12.67 7.38 -0.61
C HIS A 73 -11.38 6.55 -0.49
N LEU A 74 -10.32 7.19 0.00
CA LEU A 74 -9.06 6.54 0.29
C LEU A 74 -9.18 5.62 1.50
N THR A 75 -8.68 4.40 1.35
CA THR A 75 -8.50 3.45 2.45
C THR A 75 -7.12 3.58 3.08
N VAL A 76 -6.92 2.96 4.25
CA VAL A 76 -5.59 2.84 4.88
C VAL A 76 -4.61 2.15 3.93
N THR A 77 -5.06 1.12 3.23
CA THR A 77 -4.26 0.40 2.23
C THR A 77 -3.90 1.30 1.05
N ASP A 78 -4.85 2.07 0.51
CA ASP A 78 -4.60 3.02 -0.59
C ASP A 78 -3.54 4.06 -0.19
N ARG A 79 -3.63 4.58 1.04
CA ARG A 79 -2.63 5.52 1.58
C ARG A 79 -1.25 4.88 1.73
N GLY A 80 -1.18 3.59 2.08
CA GLY A 80 0.07 2.85 2.14
C GLY A 80 0.72 2.61 0.76
N LEU A 81 -0.08 2.60 -0.31
CA LEU A 81 0.41 2.48 -1.69
C LEU A 81 0.88 3.81 -2.27
N LEU A 82 0.35 4.92 -1.77
CA LEU A 82 0.77 6.26 -2.15
C LEU A 82 1.98 6.68 -1.33
N HIS A 83 3.12 6.81 -2.02
CA HIS A 83 4.34 7.30 -1.38
C HIS A 83 4.13 8.74 -0.88
N PRO A 84 4.28 9.04 0.43
CA PRO A 84 3.98 10.37 0.99
C PRO A 84 4.95 11.46 0.49
N GLY A 85 6.07 11.04 -0.08
CA GLY A 85 7.16 11.91 -0.52
C GLY A 85 8.30 11.88 0.48
N TYR A 86 9.39 12.57 0.17
CA TYR A 86 10.52 12.71 1.07
C TYR A 86 10.89 14.18 1.24
N ALA A 87 11.32 14.54 2.43
CA ALA A 87 12.06 15.77 2.63
C ALA A 87 13.47 15.63 2.05
N LEU A 88 13.99 16.70 1.45
CA LEU A 88 15.39 16.79 1.03
C LEU A 88 16.27 17.08 2.26
N SER A 89 16.35 16.11 3.17
CA SER A 89 17.07 16.20 4.43
C SER A 89 17.64 14.84 4.83
N ALA A 90 18.59 14.85 5.77
CA ALA A 90 19.14 13.61 6.33
C ALA A 90 18.06 12.73 6.98
N ALA A 91 17.03 13.34 7.59
CA ALA A 91 15.87 12.62 8.12
C ALA A 91 15.05 11.95 7.00
N GLY A 92 14.85 12.64 5.87
CA GLY A 92 14.18 12.06 4.70
C GLY A 92 14.96 10.89 4.08
N TRP A 93 16.29 11.02 4.01
CA TRP A 93 17.17 9.95 3.55
C TRP A 93 17.14 8.73 4.49
N ARG A 94 17.28 8.95 5.80
CA ARG A 94 17.20 7.89 6.82
C ARG A 94 15.87 7.13 6.72
N ARG A 95 14.77 7.87 6.55
CA ARG A 95 13.44 7.26 6.37
C ARG A 95 13.38 6.37 5.13
N ALA A 96 13.94 6.82 4.01
CA ALA A 96 13.97 6.04 2.77
C ALA A 96 14.80 4.75 2.87
N VAL A 97 15.93 4.80 3.59
CA VAL A 97 16.88 3.68 3.70
C VAL A 97 16.52 2.69 4.80
N PHE A 98 16.01 3.17 5.96
CA PHE A 98 15.86 2.34 7.16
C PHE A 98 14.41 2.14 7.63
N GLU A 99 13.50 3.10 7.41
CA GLU A 99 12.16 3.08 8.02
C GLU A 99 11.07 2.63 7.04
N GLU A 100 11.20 3.01 5.77
CA GLU A 100 10.30 2.61 4.67
C GLU A 100 10.90 1.53 3.78
N SER A 101 12.06 1.00 4.17
CA SER A 101 12.63 -0.10 3.43
C SER A 101 11.71 -1.30 3.65
N GLU A 102 10.97 -1.69 2.60
CA GLU A 102 10.21 -2.95 2.54
C GLU A 102 11.11 -4.16 2.82
N PHE A 103 12.41 -3.92 2.72
CA PHE A 103 13.54 -4.67 3.24
C PHE A 103 13.46 -4.96 4.75
N GLY A 104 13.12 -3.99 5.62
CA GLY A 104 13.26 -4.09 7.08
C GLY A 104 12.35 -5.07 7.84
N ARG A 105 11.33 -5.69 7.22
CA ARG A 105 10.38 -6.57 7.93
C ARG A 105 10.41 -8.06 7.55
N SER A 106 10.89 -8.41 6.36
CA SER A 106 11.04 -9.83 5.94
C SER A 106 11.80 -9.97 4.62
N GLY A 107 11.70 -8.98 3.74
CA GLY A 107 12.38 -8.98 2.44
C GLY A 107 13.90 -9.05 2.53
N VAL A 108 14.53 -8.43 3.53
CA VAL A 108 16.01 -8.48 3.74
C VAL A 108 16.52 -9.89 3.93
N VAL A 109 15.80 -10.71 4.70
CA VAL A 109 16.27 -12.05 5.08
C VAL A 109 16.31 -12.98 3.88
N VAL A 110 15.42 -12.79 2.91
CA VAL A 110 15.37 -13.60 1.68
C VAL A 110 16.22 -12.97 0.57
N LEU A 111 16.15 -11.65 0.42
CA LEU A 111 16.75 -10.93 -0.70
C LEU A 111 18.27 -10.79 -0.54
N LEU A 112 18.80 -10.55 0.68
CA LEU A 112 20.26 -10.44 0.87
C LEU A 112 21.00 -11.73 0.53
N PRO A 113 20.61 -12.92 1.03
CA PRO A 113 21.29 -14.17 0.66
C PRO A 113 21.15 -14.48 -0.82
N MET A 114 19.97 -14.21 -1.41
CA MET A 114 19.75 -14.42 -2.84
C MET A 114 20.66 -13.52 -3.68
N LEU A 115 20.73 -12.23 -3.35
CA LEU A 115 21.63 -11.26 -3.96
C LEU A 115 23.09 -11.68 -3.82
N PHE A 116 23.49 -12.10 -2.62
CA PHE A 116 24.85 -12.54 -2.37
C PHE A 116 25.23 -13.76 -3.21
N SER A 117 24.35 -14.76 -3.28
CA SER A 117 24.54 -15.96 -4.11
C SER A 117 24.69 -15.62 -5.58
N LEU A 118 23.84 -14.73 -6.11
CA LEU A 118 23.90 -14.31 -7.51
C LEU A 118 25.20 -13.53 -7.81
N PHE A 119 25.57 -12.58 -6.96
CA PHE A 119 26.81 -11.81 -7.15
C PHE A 119 28.06 -12.69 -7.00
N ARG A 120 27.98 -13.75 -6.20
CA ARG A 120 29.06 -14.73 -6.01
C ARG A 120 29.40 -15.55 -7.26
N GLU A 121 28.53 -15.58 -8.26
CA GLU A 121 28.84 -16.18 -9.56
C GLU A 121 29.77 -15.28 -10.41
N PHE A 122 29.74 -13.98 -10.17
CA PHE A 122 30.49 -12.98 -10.95
C PHE A 122 31.69 -12.39 -10.21
N PHE A 123 31.64 -12.37 -8.87
CA PHE A 123 32.59 -11.66 -8.02
C PHE A 123 33.19 -12.54 -6.92
N THR A 124 34.35 -12.13 -6.40
CA THR A 124 34.90 -12.71 -5.18
C THR A 124 33.96 -12.44 -3.99
N PRO A 125 33.97 -13.26 -2.92
CA PRO A 125 33.02 -13.13 -1.81
C PRO A 125 32.96 -11.72 -1.18
N ASN A 126 34.13 -11.07 -1.02
CA ASN A 126 34.19 -9.72 -0.46
C ASN A 126 33.58 -8.68 -1.40
N VAL A 127 33.85 -8.79 -2.70
CA VAL A 127 33.29 -7.86 -3.70
C VAL A 127 31.79 -8.09 -3.82
N ALA A 128 31.32 -9.34 -3.85
CA ALA A 128 29.90 -9.67 -3.83
C ALA A 128 29.19 -9.05 -2.63
N LEU A 129 29.73 -9.23 -1.41
CA LEU A 129 29.17 -8.63 -0.20
C LEU A 129 29.07 -7.10 -0.30
N MET A 130 30.16 -6.44 -0.73
CA MET A 130 30.20 -4.99 -0.86
C MET A 130 29.22 -4.48 -1.93
N SER A 131 29.07 -5.21 -3.04
CA SER A 131 28.10 -4.88 -4.09
C SER A 131 26.65 -5.02 -3.61
N VAL A 132 26.34 -6.06 -2.83
CA VAL A 132 24.99 -6.24 -2.27
C VAL A 132 24.65 -5.13 -1.28
N LEU A 133 25.58 -4.82 -0.37
CA LEU A 133 25.41 -3.69 0.57
C LEU A 133 25.29 -2.36 -0.18
N GLY A 134 26.10 -2.17 -1.22
CA GLY A 134 26.03 -1.02 -2.11
C GLY A 134 24.66 -0.89 -2.77
N LEU A 135 24.11 -1.97 -3.33
CA LEU A 135 22.80 -1.96 -3.98
C LEU A 135 21.68 -1.61 -3.00
N VAL A 136 21.70 -2.21 -1.81
CA VAL A 136 20.71 -1.95 -0.74
C VAL A 136 20.76 -0.51 -0.24
N LEU A 137 21.90 0.17 -0.35
CA LEU A 137 22.01 1.59 -0.03
C LEU A 137 21.64 2.49 -1.22
N VAL A 138 22.13 2.16 -2.41
CA VAL A 138 22.03 3.00 -3.62
C VAL A 138 20.60 3.09 -4.12
N VAL A 139 19.86 1.97 -4.18
CA VAL A 139 18.47 1.98 -4.70
C VAL A 139 17.55 2.89 -3.86
N PRO A 140 17.45 2.74 -2.52
CA PRO A 140 16.61 3.63 -1.72
C PRO A 140 17.16 5.07 -1.68
N THR A 141 18.48 5.26 -1.74
CA THR A 141 19.08 6.61 -1.85
C THR A 141 18.71 7.28 -3.17
N LEU A 142 18.75 6.56 -4.28
CA LEU A 142 18.35 7.05 -5.59
C LEU A 142 16.85 7.37 -5.62
N ARG A 143 16.01 6.51 -5.05
CA ARG A 143 14.57 6.76 -4.90
C ARG A 143 14.31 8.03 -4.09
N TRP A 144 14.99 8.17 -2.95
CA TRP A 144 14.93 9.37 -2.13
C TRP A 144 15.33 10.61 -2.91
N PHE A 145 16.48 10.57 -3.59
CA PHE A 145 17.00 11.69 -4.34
C PHE A 145 16.06 12.09 -5.47
N LEU A 146 15.57 11.15 -6.28
CA LEU A 146 14.65 11.46 -7.37
C LEU A 146 13.34 12.07 -6.87
N ILE A 147 12.73 11.51 -5.82
CA ILE A 147 11.47 12.02 -5.27
C ILE A 147 11.66 13.38 -4.59
N ALA A 148 12.73 13.54 -3.79
CA ALA A 148 12.97 14.74 -3.00
C ALA A 148 13.55 15.90 -3.84
N ALA A 149 14.54 15.62 -4.69
CA ALA A 149 15.24 16.65 -5.47
C ALA A 149 14.40 17.12 -6.67
N LEU A 150 13.75 16.20 -7.39
CA LEU A 150 12.89 16.55 -8.53
C LEU A 150 11.47 16.93 -8.10
N ARG A 151 11.19 16.91 -6.78
CA ARG A 151 9.86 17.23 -6.20
C ARG A 151 8.72 16.52 -6.93
N LEU A 152 8.91 15.24 -7.24
CA LEU A 152 7.95 14.49 -8.04
C LEU A 152 6.58 14.44 -7.34
N GLY A 153 5.55 14.83 -8.08
CA GLY A 153 4.15 14.73 -7.70
C GLY A 153 3.40 13.66 -8.52
N GLY A 154 2.16 13.40 -8.12
CA GLY A 154 1.20 12.60 -8.88
C GLY A 154 1.76 11.26 -9.40
N LEU A 155 1.58 11.04 -10.71
CA LEU A 155 1.96 9.81 -11.41
C LEU A 155 3.46 9.55 -11.41
N ALA A 156 4.29 10.59 -11.62
CA ALA A 156 5.74 10.44 -11.66
C ALA A 156 6.29 9.91 -10.32
N ARG A 157 5.75 10.40 -9.19
CA ARG A 157 6.12 9.91 -7.87
C ARG A 157 5.75 8.45 -7.68
N VAL A 158 4.56 8.04 -8.13
CA VAL A 158 4.08 6.66 -8.03
C VAL A 158 4.98 5.72 -8.85
N LEU A 159 5.31 6.09 -10.09
CA LEU A 159 6.18 5.29 -10.95
C LEU A 159 7.60 5.13 -10.37
N VAL A 160 8.20 6.21 -9.88
CA VAL A 160 9.55 6.16 -9.28
C VAL A 160 9.53 5.35 -7.98
N ALA A 161 8.52 5.53 -7.13
CA ALA A 161 8.40 4.76 -5.90
C ALA A 161 8.18 3.26 -6.16
N TRP A 162 7.38 2.93 -7.19
CA TRP A 162 7.11 1.55 -7.61
C TRP A 162 8.34 0.89 -8.26
N GLY A 163 8.99 1.59 -9.20
CA GLY A 163 10.13 1.07 -9.96
C GLY A 163 11.36 0.86 -9.06
N LEU A 164 11.63 1.79 -8.15
CA LEU A 164 12.72 1.72 -7.19
C LEU A 164 12.28 1.12 -5.84
N SER A 165 11.24 0.28 -5.85
CA SER A 165 10.85 -0.51 -4.68
C SER A 165 11.78 -1.73 -4.51
N GLY A 166 11.82 -2.28 -3.29
CA GLY A 166 12.55 -3.53 -3.03
C GLY A 166 12.00 -4.69 -3.85
N TRP A 167 10.68 -4.73 -4.06
CA TRP A 167 10.01 -5.69 -4.94
C TRP A 167 10.43 -5.54 -6.40
N GLY A 168 10.53 -4.31 -6.91
CA GLY A 168 10.99 -4.06 -8.28
C GLY A 168 12.43 -4.55 -8.49
N SER A 169 13.30 -4.31 -7.50
CA SER A 169 14.67 -4.82 -7.53
C SER A 169 14.68 -6.36 -7.52
N MET A 170 13.88 -7.00 -6.67
CA MET A 170 13.77 -8.46 -6.60
C MET A 170 13.28 -9.09 -7.91
N VAL A 171 12.24 -8.54 -8.53
CA VAL A 171 11.70 -9.04 -9.82
C VAL A 171 12.74 -8.91 -10.92
N MET A 172 13.45 -7.78 -11.01
CA MET A 172 14.52 -7.58 -12.00
C MET A 172 15.65 -8.58 -11.84
N LEU A 173 16.02 -8.89 -10.60
CA LEU A 173 17.07 -9.87 -10.28
C LEU A 173 16.64 -11.30 -10.59
N LEU A 174 15.38 -11.66 -10.30
CA LEU A 174 14.83 -12.96 -10.68
C LEU A 174 14.83 -13.13 -12.21
N CYS A 175 14.42 -12.09 -12.95
CA CYS A 175 14.51 -12.09 -14.41
C CYS A 175 15.95 -12.26 -14.92
N LEU A 176 16.93 -11.64 -14.24
CA LEU A 176 18.35 -11.79 -14.56
C LEU A 176 18.85 -13.21 -14.26
N ALA A 177 18.47 -13.78 -13.12
CA ALA A 177 18.81 -15.15 -12.72
C ALA A 177 18.26 -16.18 -13.72
N LEU A 178 17.02 -15.99 -14.20
CA LEU A 178 16.42 -16.84 -15.23
C LEU A 178 17.15 -16.78 -16.57
N ARG A 179 17.86 -15.67 -16.86
CA ARG A 179 18.67 -15.54 -18.09
C ARG A 179 19.94 -16.38 -18.04
N HIS A 180 20.41 -16.72 -16.84
CA HIS A 180 21.56 -17.58 -16.61
C HIS A 180 21.10 -18.85 -15.89
N PRO A 181 20.37 -19.75 -16.58
CA PRO A 181 19.84 -20.94 -15.95
C PRO A 181 20.99 -21.79 -15.38
N PRO A 182 20.89 -22.27 -14.13
CA PRO A 182 21.90 -23.16 -13.57
C PRO A 182 22.02 -24.40 -14.46
N GLN A 183 23.27 -24.79 -14.75
CA GLN A 183 23.56 -25.94 -15.60
C GLN A 183 23.01 -27.23 -14.95
N GLY A 184 21.81 -27.67 -15.36
CA GLY A 184 21.30 -29.00 -14.99
C GLY A 184 19.84 -29.15 -14.55
N GLY A 185 18.95 -28.17 -14.75
CA GLY A 185 17.55 -28.36 -14.37
C GLY A 185 16.56 -27.54 -15.19
N ASN A 186 15.43 -28.16 -15.57
CA ASN A 186 14.29 -27.47 -16.14
C ASN A 186 13.56 -26.75 -14.98
N ASP A 187 14.02 -25.54 -14.64
CA ASP A 187 13.62 -24.83 -13.43
C ASP A 187 12.24 -24.16 -13.56
N THR A 188 11.22 -24.99 -13.74
CA THR A 188 9.81 -24.58 -13.87
C THR A 188 9.31 -23.84 -12.62
N TRP A 189 9.88 -24.14 -11.46
CA TRP A 189 9.55 -23.49 -10.20
C TRP A 189 10.09 -22.05 -10.13
N GLY A 190 11.32 -21.80 -10.58
CA GLY A 190 11.88 -20.45 -10.68
C GLY A 190 11.06 -19.55 -11.62
N LEU A 191 10.59 -20.10 -12.73
CA LEU A 191 9.68 -19.39 -13.66
C LEU A 191 8.33 -19.06 -13.02
N GLY A 192 7.70 -20.04 -12.35
CA GLY A 192 6.42 -19.83 -11.66
C GLY A 192 6.51 -18.80 -10.53
N LEU A 193 7.59 -18.82 -9.75
CA LEU A 193 7.85 -17.82 -8.70
C LEU A 193 8.03 -16.44 -9.30
N THR A 194 8.83 -16.31 -10.36
CA THR A 194 9.11 -15.01 -11.01
C THR A 194 7.84 -14.43 -11.62
N LEU A 195 7.02 -15.24 -12.29
CA LEU A 195 5.72 -14.81 -12.82
C LEU A 195 4.78 -14.35 -11.69
N THR A 196 4.70 -15.12 -10.60
CA THR A 196 3.85 -14.77 -9.45
C THR A 196 4.26 -13.44 -8.82
N LEU A 197 5.55 -13.27 -8.56
CA LEU A 197 6.09 -12.04 -7.96
C LEU A 197 5.99 -10.85 -8.93
N GLY A 198 6.20 -11.08 -10.22
CA GLY A 198 6.00 -10.09 -11.28
C GLY A 198 4.55 -9.62 -11.35
N LEU A 199 3.59 -10.55 -11.35
CA LEU A 199 2.15 -10.24 -11.32
C LEU A 199 1.78 -9.43 -10.08
N LEU A 200 2.27 -9.82 -8.90
CA LEU A 200 2.05 -9.06 -7.66
C LEU A 200 2.66 -7.66 -7.73
N TRP A 201 3.86 -7.53 -8.30
CA TRP A 201 4.52 -6.24 -8.49
C TRP A 201 3.75 -5.32 -9.45
N PHE A 202 3.24 -5.84 -10.57
CA PHE A 202 2.37 -5.08 -11.48
C PHE A 202 1.00 -4.78 -10.88
N TRP A 203 0.42 -5.71 -10.12
CA TRP A 203 -0.84 -5.47 -9.40
C TRP A 203 -0.71 -4.31 -8.41
N ARG A 204 0.43 -4.21 -7.70
CA ARG A 204 0.71 -3.06 -6.81
C ARG A 204 0.73 -1.73 -7.56
N LEU A 205 1.28 -1.69 -8.78
CA LEU A 205 1.22 -0.48 -9.61
C LEU A 205 -0.23 -0.12 -9.95
N GLY A 206 -1.03 -1.07 -10.41
CA GLY A 206 -2.44 -0.84 -10.72
C GLY A 206 -3.25 -0.39 -9.51
N ALA A 207 -2.96 -0.92 -8.32
CA ALA A 207 -3.58 -0.47 -7.07
C ALA A 207 -3.13 0.96 -6.70
N ALA A 208 -1.85 1.29 -6.84
CA ALA A 208 -1.33 2.64 -6.56
C ALA A 208 -1.87 3.69 -7.54
N LEU A 209 -2.02 3.36 -8.82
CA LEU A 209 -2.62 4.24 -9.83
C LEU A 209 -4.11 4.49 -9.56
N ARG A 210 -4.86 3.47 -9.13
CA ARG A 210 -6.26 3.65 -8.69
C ARG A 210 -6.36 4.54 -7.46
N ALA A 211 -5.46 4.35 -6.48
CA ALA A 211 -5.39 5.22 -5.30
C ALA A 211 -5.05 6.67 -5.69
N LEU A 212 -4.14 6.87 -6.64
CA LEU A 212 -3.80 8.20 -7.15
C LEU A 212 -5.01 8.86 -7.83
N HIS A 213 -5.74 8.12 -8.66
CA HIS A 213 -6.92 8.63 -9.33
C HIS A 213 -8.00 9.08 -8.33
N LYS A 214 -8.21 8.33 -7.23
CA LYS A 214 -9.11 8.76 -6.13
C LYS A 214 -8.69 10.08 -5.47
N VAL A 215 -7.38 10.33 -5.34
CA VAL A 215 -6.87 11.60 -4.79
C VAL A 215 -7.14 12.73 -5.77
N GLU A 216 -6.83 12.53 -7.05
CA GLU A 216 -7.03 13.53 -8.10
C GLU A 216 -8.51 13.88 -8.26
N SER A 217 -9.40 12.88 -8.26
CA SER A 217 -10.85 13.10 -8.33
C SER A 217 -11.39 13.82 -7.09
N SER A 218 -10.88 13.51 -5.89
CA SER A 218 -11.30 14.19 -4.65
C SER A 218 -10.81 15.63 -4.57
N ASN A 219 -9.67 15.95 -5.19
CA ASN A 219 -9.12 17.31 -5.20
C ASN A 219 -9.74 18.18 -6.29
N ALA A 220 -10.30 17.60 -7.36
CA ALA A 220 -10.97 18.35 -8.43
C ALA A 220 -12.39 18.84 -8.06
N VAL A 221 -12.95 18.34 -6.96
CA VAL A 221 -14.28 18.70 -6.45
C VAL A 221 -14.21 19.81 -5.40
N ASN A 222 -13.01 20.18 -4.93
CA ASN A 222 -12.75 21.32 -4.05
C ASN A 222 -12.15 22.50 -4.83
#